data_AF-A0A2Y9C718-F1
#
_entry.id   AF-A0A2Y9C718-F1
#
_cell.length_a   1.000
_cell.length_b   1.000
_cell.length_c   1.000
_cell.angle_alpha   90.00
_cell.angle_beta   90.00
_cell.angle_gamma   90.00
#
_symmetry.space_group_name_H-M   'P 1'
#
loop_
_entity.id
_entity.type
_entity.pdbx_description
1 polymer ?
#
loop_
_entity_poly.entity_id
_entity_poly.type
_entity_poly.pdbx_seq_one_letter_code
_entity_poly.pdbx_strand_id
1 'polypeptide(L)'
;MDIGWKIVSTGSAVLAGLLANKLLDIGWKAVTGHEPPGEGNDDPAVSLTEVVVFAAVSGAVIGLSRQLAQAGAAKWYGGPVEEKAPNPVTGP
;
A
#
# COMPACT_ATOMS: atom_id res chain seq x y z
N MET A 1 14.43 6.03 -29.67
CA MET A 1 13.09 5.94 -30.30
C MET A 1 12.11 5.62 -29.20
N ASP A 2 11.66 6.66 -28.52
CA ASP A 2 11.09 6.60 -27.17
C ASP A 2 9.59 6.92 -27.19
N ILE A 3 9.03 7.11 -28.39
CA ILE A 3 7.64 7.51 -28.59
C ILE A 3 6.67 6.42 -28.16
N GLY A 4 6.98 5.14 -28.42
CA GLY A 4 6.17 4.01 -27.95
C GLY A 4 6.12 3.92 -26.43
N TRP A 5 7.28 4.10 -25.78
CA TRP A 5 7.37 4.08 -24.31
C TRP A 5 6.64 5.28 -23.69
N LYS A 6 6.78 6.48 -24.28
CA LYS A 6 6.05 7.68 -23.86
C LYS A 6 4.54 7.54 -24.02
N ILE A 7 4.05 6.98 -25.12
CA ILE A 7 2.60 6.77 -25.32
C ILE A 7 2.07 5.77 -24.28
N VAL A 8 2.81 4.70 -24.02
CA VAL A 8 2.43 3.71 -22.99
C VAL A 8 2.45 4.35 -21.60
N SER A 9 3.48 5.13 -21.26
CA SER A 9 3.57 5.75 -19.94
C SER A 9 2.53 6.85 -19.72
N THR A 10 2.32 7.72 -20.72
CA THR A 10 1.29 8.76 -20.67
C THR A 10 -0.11 8.12 -20.67
N GLY A 11 -0.37 7.11 -21.51
CA GLY A 11 -1.63 6.39 -21.52
C GLY A 11 -1.94 5.68 -20.20
N SER A 12 -0.91 5.08 -19.58
CA SER A 12 -1.02 4.45 -18.27
C SER A 12 -1.31 5.47 -17.18
N ALA A 13 -0.66 6.64 -17.21
CA ALA A 13 -0.92 7.72 -16.25
C ALA A 13 -2.35 8.25 -16.36
N VAL A 14 -2.87 8.42 -17.58
CA VAL A 14 -4.28 8.81 -17.78
C VAL A 14 -5.23 7.75 -17.23
N LEU A 15 -4.99 6.47 -17.56
CA LEU A 15 -5.83 5.39 -17.06
C LEU A 15 -5.77 5.28 -15.52
N ALA A 16 -4.58 5.44 -14.94
CA ALA A 16 -4.39 5.47 -13.49
C ALA A 16 -5.12 6.66 -12.85
N GLY A 17 -5.07 7.84 -13.47
CA GLY A 17 -5.81 9.01 -13.02
C GLY A 17 -7.32 8.78 -13.01
N LEU A 18 -7.87 8.18 -14.07
CA LEU A 18 -9.30 7.85 -14.14
C LEU A 18 -9.71 6.84 -13.07
N LEU A 19 -8.88 5.81 -12.84
CA LEU A 19 -9.12 4.81 -11.79
C LEU A 19 -8.99 5.41 -10.39
N ALA A 20 -8.00 6.27 -10.16
CA ALA A 20 -7.79 6.93 -8.88
C ALA A 20 -8.98 7.82 -8.52
N ASN A 21 -9.48 8.64 -9.46
CA ASN A 21 -10.68 9.46 -9.26
C ASN A 21 -11.88 8.58 -8.89
N LYS A 22 -12.10 7.48 -9.60
CA LYS A 22 -13.22 6.58 -9.33
C LYS A 22 -13.10 5.90 -7.96
N LEU A 23 -11.89 5.52 -7.54
CA LEU A 23 -11.64 4.95 -6.22
C LEU A 23 -11.84 5.98 -5.12
N LEU A 24 -11.43 7.23 -5.35
CA LEU A 24 -11.67 8.34 -4.44
C LEU A 24 -13.17 8.61 -4.29
N ASP A 25 -13.93 8.70 -5.38
CA ASP A 25 -15.38 8.87 -5.35
C ASP A 25 -16.08 7.77 -4.56
N ILE A 26 -15.72 6.50 -4.80
CA ILE A 26 -16.29 5.35 -4.11
C ILE A 26 -15.90 5.37 -2.63
N GLY A 27 -14.62 5.62 -2.32
CA GLY A 27 -14.13 5.68 -0.94
C GLY A 27 -14.82 6.80 -0.16
N TRP A 28 -14.94 7.97 -0.78
CA TRP A 28 -15.58 9.12 -0.15
C TRP A 28 -17.07 8.89 0.07
N LYS A 29 -17.77 8.39 -0.94
CA LYS A 29 -19.20 8.05 -0.84
C LYS A 29 -19.45 6.93 0.17
N ALA A 30 -18.55 5.96 0.29
CA ALA A 30 -18.67 4.88 1.26
C ALA A 30 -18.49 5.37 2.71
N VAL A 31 -17.59 6.33 2.94
CA VAL A 31 -17.31 6.86 4.28
C VAL A 31 -18.31 7.94 4.69
N THR A 32 -18.65 8.85 3.77
CA THR A 32 -19.45 10.05 4.09
C THR A 32 -20.91 9.95 3.63
N GLY A 33 -21.24 9.07 2.69
CA GLY A 33 -22.59 8.93 2.13
C GLY A 33 -22.96 9.94 1.03
N HIS A 34 -22.08 10.90 0.72
CA HIS A 34 -22.34 12.01 -0.20
C HIS A 34 -21.18 12.16 -1.21
N GLU A 35 -21.40 12.88 -2.32
CA GLU A 35 -20.35 13.14 -3.32
C GLU A 35 -19.20 13.98 -2.72
N PRO A 36 -17.94 13.70 -3.10
CA PRO A 36 -16.77 14.37 -2.53
C PRO A 36 -16.83 15.89 -2.70
N PRO A 37 -16.60 16.67 -1.61
CA PRO A 37 -16.47 18.11 -1.72
C PRO A 37 -15.24 18.40 -2.57
N GLY A 38 -15.46 18.93 -3.77
CA GLY A 38 -14.39 19.31 -4.70
C GLY A 38 -13.45 20.37 -4.12
N GLU A 39 -12.30 20.49 -4.78
CA GLU A 39 -11.20 21.43 -4.47
C GLU A 39 -11.74 22.84 -4.18
N GLY A 40 -11.66 23.26 -2.91
CA GLY A 40 -12.07 24.61 -2.49
C GLY A 40 -12.59 24.76 -1.06
N ASN A 41 -12.58 23.71 -0.23
CA ASN A 41 -13.05 23.82 1.15
C ASN A 41 -11.84 23.93 2.08
N ASP A 42 -11.45 25.16 2.38
CA ASP A 42 -10.42 25.57 3.36
C ASP A 42 -10.93 25.34 4.80
N ASP A 43 -11.62 24.22 5.02
CA ASP A 43 -12.34 23.90 6.24
C ASP A 43 -11.47 22.98 7.12
N PRO A 44 -11.02 23.44 8.30
CA PRO A 44 -10.10 22.68 9.15
C PRO A 44 -10.61 21.27 9.51
N ALA A 45 -11.93 21.08 9.57
CA ALA A 45 -12.56 19.79 9.83
C ALA A 45 -12.37 18.77 8.70
N VAL A 46 -12.31 19.23 7.44
CA VAL A 46 -12.02 18.38 6.27
C VAL A 46 -10.59 17.87 6.37
N SER A 47 -9.62 18.75 6.66
CA SER A 47 -8.22 18.35 6.81
C SER A 47 -8.00 17.28 7.89
N LEU A 48 -8.69 17.39 9.03
CA LEU A 48 -8.61 16.38 10.09
C LEU A 48 -9.20 15.03 9.64
N THR A 49 -10.33 15.05 8.95
CA THR A 49 -10.96 13.85 8.42
C THR A 49 -10.07 13.20 7.36
N GLU A 50 -9.46 14.00 6.49
CA GLU A 50 -8.55 13.54 5.43
C GLU A 50 -7.28 12.93 6.01
N VAL A 51 -6.70 13.54 7.05
CA VAL A 51 -5.55 13.01 7.78
C VAL A 51 -5.91 11.69 8.46
N VAL A 52 -7.07 11.58 9.10
CA VAL A 52 -7.51 10.34 9.76
C VAL A 52 -7.76 9.23 8.73
N VAL A 53 -8.42 9.53 7.61
CA VAL A 53 -8.66 8.57 6.53
C VAL A 53 -7.33 8.14 5.91
N PHE A 54 -6.42 9.07 5.61
CA PHE A 54 -5.10 8.76 5.09
C PHE A 54 -4.29 7.90 6.05
N ALA A 55 -4.31 8.21 7.34
CA ALA A 55 -3.64 7.43 8.38
C ALA A 55 -4.23 6.02 8.51
N ALA A 56 -5.56 5.88 8.49
CA ALA A 56 -6.23 4.58 8.53
C ALA A 56 -5.87 3.73 7.31
N VAL A 57 -5.92 4.30 6.12
CA VAL A 57 -5.57 3.62 4.86
C VAL A 57 -4.08 3.25 4.87
N SER A 58 -3.20 4.18 5.23
CA SER A 58 -1.75 3.93 5.30
C SER A 58 -1.41 2.85 6.33
N GLY A 59 -2.02 2.90 7.51
CA GLY A 59 -1.84 1.89 8.55
C GLY A 59 -2.30 0.52 8.08
N ALA A 60 -3.45 0.44 7.42
CA ALA A 60 -3.95 -0.81 6.84
C ALA A 60 -3.02 -1.36 5.76
N VAL A 61 -2.58 -0.52 4.81
CA VAL A 61 -1.68 -0.92 3.72
C VAL A 61 -0.33 -1.38 4.26
N ILE A 62 0.27 -0.66 5.20
CA ILE A 62 1.55 -1.03 5.82
C ILE A 62 1.40 -2.34 6.60
N GLY A 63 0.33 -2.48 7.38
CA GLY A 63 0.04 -3.70 8.12
C GLY A 63 -0.10 -4.92 7.22
N LEU A 64 -0.88 -4.79 6.14
CA LEU A 64 -1.05 -5.85 5.14
C LEU A 64 0.25 -6.13 4.39
N SER A 65 1.00 -5.09 4.00
CA SER A 65 2.30 -5.24 3.34
C SER A 65 3.28 -6.01 4.20
N ARG A 66 3.33 -5.72 5.52
CA ARG A 66 4.19 -6.44 6.45
C ARG A 66 3.77 -7.90 6.60
N GLN A 67 2.47 -8.18 6.67
CA GLN A 67 1.95 -9.55 6.70
C GLN A 67 2.32 -10.31 5.43
N LEU A 68 2.12 -9.70 4.26
CA LEU A 68 2.44 -10.29 2.96
C LEU A 68 3.95 -10.46 2.77
N ALA A 69 4.76 -9.50 3.23
CA ALA A 69 6.22 -9.59 3.20
C ALA A 69 6.72 -10.70 4.13
N GLN A 70 6.15 -10.84 5.33
CA GLN A 70 6.49 -11.93 6.24
C GLN A 70 6.03 -13.29 5.70
N ALA A 71 4.82 -13.38 5.13
CA ALA A 71 4.32 -14.60 4.51
C ALA A 71 5.12 -14.98 3.25
N GLY A 72 5.48 -14.00 2.43
CA GLY A 72 6.34 -14.16 1.26
C GLY A 72 7.76 -14.54 1.65
N ALA A 73 8.32 -13.91 2.67
CA ALA A 73 9.61 -14.26 3.23
C ALA A 73 9.58 -15.67 3.82
N ALA A 74 8.56 -16.08 4.58
CA ALA A 74 8.44 -17.45 5.09
C ALA A 74 8.37 -18.49 3.95
N LYS A 75 7.69 -18.15 2.85
CA LYS A 75 7.63 -18.99 1.65
C LYS A 75 8.97 -19.06 0.89
N TRP A 76 9.81 -18.03 0.99
CA TRP A 76 11.09 -17.92 0.26
C TRP A 76 12.32 -18.32 1.08
N TYR A 77 12.29 -18.11 2.40
CA TYR A 77 13.37 -18.39 3.36
C TYR A 77 13.25 -19.77 4.04
N GLY A 78 12.30 -20.62 3.66
CA GLY A 78 12.28 -22.05 4.01
C GLY A 78 13.42 -22.87 3.38
N GLY A 79 14.58 -22.26 3.13
CA GLY A 79 15.82 -22.96 2.83
C GLY A 79 16.42 -23.54 4.11
N PRO A 80 17.12 -24.69 4.05
CA PRO A 80 17.50 -25.45 5.23
C PRO A 80 18.28 -24.56 6.19
N VAL A 81 17.68 -24.29 7.35
CA VAL A 81 18.41 -23.80 8.51
C VAL A 81 19.40 -24.90 8.82
N GLU A 82 20.68 -24.69 8.54
CA GLU A 82 21.75 -25.52 9.09
C GLU A 82 21.58 -25.50 10.60
N GLU A 83 21.01 -26.61 11.10
CA GLU A 83 21.00 -26.98 12.49
C GLU A 83 22.46 -27.05 12.91
N LYS A 84 22.94 -25.96 13.52
CA LYS A 84 24.22 -25.93 14.20
C LYS A 84 24.16 -27.00 15.29
N ALA A 85 24.70 -28.17 14.96
CA ALA A 85 24.75 -29.33 15.84
C ALA A 85 25.27 -28.90 17.22
N PRO A 86 24.67 -29.41 18.32
CA PRO A 86 25.15 -29.12 19.65
C PRO A 86 26.61 -29.60 19.77
N ASN A 87 27.47 -28.67 20.19
CA ASN A 87 28.89 -28.91 20.39
C ASN A 87 29.06 -30.10 21.37
N PRO A 88 29.70 -31.21 20.99
CA PRO A 88 30.01 -32.25 21.95
C PRO A 88 31.05 -31.69 22.92
N VAL A 89 30.64 -31.49 24.17
CA VAL A 89 31.55 -31.24 25.29
C VAL A 89 32.42 -32.50 25.48
N THR A 90 33.48 -32.59 24.70
CA THR A 90 34.58 -33.54 24.92
C THR A 90 35.65 -32.83 25.73
N GLY A 91 35.62 -33.03 27.05
CA GLY A 91 36.76 -32.80 27.92
C GLY A 91 37.12 -34.10 28.63
N PRO A 92 38.40 -34.49 28.67
CA PRO A 92 38.96 -35.13 29.86
C PRO A 92 39.31 -34.08 30.92
#